data_AF-A0A920DTU5-F1
#
_entry.id   AF-A0A920DTU5-F1
#
_cell.length_a   1.000
_cell.length_b   1.000
_cell.length_c   1.000
_cell.angle_alpha   90.00
_cell.angle_beta   90.00
_cell.angle_gamma   90.00
#
_symmetry.space_group_name_H-M   'P 1'
#
loop_
_entity.id
_entity.type
_entity.pdbx_description
1 polymer ?
#
loop_
_entity_poly.entity_id
_entity_poly.type
_entity_poly.pdbx_seq_one_letter_code
_entity_poly.pdbx_strand_id
1 'polypeptide(L)' 'MGHRMEIYINEEHADDIINISKEFGVDAKIIGRVEQNKGKKLTIKSPYGEYVY' A
#
# COMPACT_ATOMS: atom_id res chain seq x y z
N MET A 1 3.25 -9.36 5.13
CA MET A 1 1.87 -9.72 5.53
C MET A 1 1.61 -9.12 6.90
N GLY A 2 0.67 -8.18 7.04
CA GLY A 2 0.44 -7.46 8.31
C GLY A 2 -0.78 -6.54 8.32
N HIS A 3 -1.32 -6.21 7.14
CA HIS A 3 -2.55 -5.44 6.96
C HIS A 3 -3.56 -6.25 6.14
N ARG A 4 -4.86 -5.93 6.28
CA ARG A 4 -5.98 -6.63 5.60
C ARG A 4 -6.86 -5.69 4.77
N MET A 5 -6.46 -4.42 4.67
CA MET A 5 -7.13 -3.39 3.91
C MET A 5 -6.07 -2.56 3.19
N GLU A 6 -6.32 -2.27 1.92
CA GLU A 6 -5.47 -1.46 1.05
C GLU A 6 -6.35 -0.44 0.33
N ILE A 7 -5.88 0.79 0.21
CA ILE A 7 -6.61 1.88 -0.45
C ILE A 7 -5.74 2.40 -1.58
N TYR A 8 -6.31 2.49 -2.78
CA TYR A 8 -5.68 3.11 -3.94
C TYR A 8 -6.18 4.54 -4.07
N ILE A 9 -5.25 5.51 -4.01
CA ILE A 9 -5.56 6.93 -4.07
C ILE A 9 -4.37 7.69 -4.67
N ASN A 10 -4.60 8.95 -5.09
CA ASN A 10 -3.52 9.87 -5.41
C ASN A 10 -2.63 10.11 -4.18
N GLU A 11 -1.32 10.21 -4.41
CA GLU A 11 -0.31 10.38 -3.35
C GLU A 11 -0.57 11.60 -2.47
N GLU A 12 -1.11 12.68 -3.03
CA GLU A 12 -1.44 13.93 -2.33
C GLU A 12 -2.45 13.76 -1.18
N HIS A 13 -3.23 12.68 -1.17
CA HIS A 13 -4.23 12.41 -0.12
C HIS A 13 -3.76 11.35 0.89
N ALA A 14 -2.56 10.77 0.72
CA ALA A 14 -2.12 9.65 1.54
C ALA A 14 -1.94 10.05 3.02
N ASP A 15 -1.35 11.22 3.27
CA ASP A 15 -1.09 11.70 4.63
C ASP A 15 -2.39 11.98 5.40
N ASP A 16 -3.41 12.53 4.73
CA ASP A 16 -4.73 12.78 5.32
C ASP A 16 -5.38 11.47 5.78
N ILE A 17 -5.36 10.45 4.93
CA ILE A 17 -5.91 9.12 5.27
C ILE A 17 -5.14 8.49 6.43
N ILE A 18 -3.81 8.60 6.45
CA ILE A 18 -2.98 8.07 7.53
C ILE A 18 -3.33 8.76 8.85
N ASN A 19 -3.54 10.08 8.83
CA ASN A 19 -3.91 10.84 10.02
C ASN A 19 -5.30 10.46 10.53
N ILE A 20 -6.29 10.35 9.65
CA ILE A 20 -7.63 9.88 10.01
C ILE A 20 -7.56 8.47 10.61
N SER A 21 -6.81 7.55 9.99
CA SER A 21 -6.66 6.17 10.49
C SER A 21 -6.12 6.13 11.92
N LYS A 22 -5.16 7.00 12.25
CA LYS A 22 -4.60 7.11 13.61
C LYS A 22 -5.63 7.57 14.64
N GLU A 23 -6.58 8.44 14.27
CA GLU A 23 -7.67 8.87 15.17
C GLU A 23 -8.56 7.70 15.60
N PHE A 24 -8.69 6.67 14.75
CA PHE A 24 -9.40 5.43 15.06
C PHE A 24 -8.50 4.35 15.70
N GLY A 25 -7.24 4.69 16.02
CA GLY A 25 -6.29 3.75 16.62
C GLY A 25 -5.82 2.66 15.66
N VAL A 26 -5.89 2.90 14.35
CA VAL A 26 -5.43 1.95 13.32
C VAL A 26 -4.18 2.51 12.64
N ASP A 27 -3.09 1.74 12.70
CA ASP A 27 -1.86 2.12 12.00
C ASP A 27 -2.04 2.01 10.47
N ALA A 28 -1.64 3.08 9.78
CA ALA A 28 -1.64 3.15 8.34
C ALA A 28 -0.30 3.67 7.83
N LYS A 29 0.07 3.23 6.61
CA LYS A 29 1.27 3.67 5.90
C LYS A 29 1.11 3.42 4.40
N ILE A 30 1.90 4.13 3.60
CA ILE A 30 2.07 3.81 2.19
C ILE A 30 2.87 2.51 2.09
N ILE A 31 2.29 1.48 1.49
CA ILE A 31 2.90 0.14 1.37
C ILE A 31 3.36 -0.20 -0.05
N GLY A 32 3.03 0.63 -1.04
CA GLY A 32 3.28 0.36 -2.44
C GLY A 32 2.71 1.44 -3.35
N ARG A 33 2.81 1.20 -4.65
CA ARG A 33 2.32 2.10 -5.71
C ARG A 33 1.88 1.29 -6.92
N VAL A 34 1.07 1.90 -7.78
CA VAL A 34 0.66 1.34 -9.08
C VAL A 34 1.40 2.08 -10.18
N GLU A 35 1.86 1.32 -11.17
CA GLU A 35 2.47 1.85 -12.38
C GLU A 35 1.76 1.29 -13.61
N GLN A 36 1.75 2.06 -14.70
CA GLN A 36 1.25 1.57 -15.97
C GLN A 36 2.12 0.40 -16.45
N ASN A 37 1.48 -0.71 -16.82
CA ASN A 37 2.17 -1.87 -17.33
C ASN A 37 1.40 -2.51 -18.49
N LYS A 38 2.13 -3.19 -19.40
CA LYS A 38 1.52 -4.07 -20.39
C LYS A 38 1.30 -5.44 -19.75
N GLY A 39 0.05 -5.75 -19.42
CA GLY A 39 -0.35 -7.01 -18.81
C GLY A 39 -0.39 -6.99 -17.28
N LYS A 40 -0.84 -8.10 -16.69
CA LYS A 40 -0.95 -8.26 -15.24
C LYS A 40 0.41 -8.58 -14.66
N LYS A 41 0.82 -7.84 -13.63
CA LYS A 41 2.04 -8.07 -12.87
C LYS A 41 1.85 -7.56 -11.45
N LEU A 42 2.30 -8.35 -10.47
CA LEU A 42 2.38 -7.99 -9.06
C LEU A 42 3.79 -8.27 -8.56
N THR A 43 4.36 -7.34 -7.80
CA THR A 43 5.67 -7.50 -7.18
C THR A 43 5.55 -7.24 -5.69
N ILE A 44 5.82 -8.25 -4.87
CA ILE A 44 5.80 -8.16 -3.40
C ILE A 44 7.24 -8.22 -2.91
N LYS A 45 7.73 -7.11 -2.36
CA LYS A 45 9.02 -7.04 -1.68
C LYS A 45 8.82 -7.16 -0.18
N SER A 46 9.49 -8.13 0.44
CA SER A 46 9.40 -8.37 1.88
C SER A 46 10.78 -8.66 2.45
N PRO A 47 10.95 -8.67 3.78
CA PRO A 47 12.19 -9.11 4.42
C PRO A 47 12.63 -10.53 4.04
N TYR A 48 11.70 -11.36 3.55
CA TYR A 48 11.96 -12.75 3.14
C TYR A 48 12.32 -12.91 1.65
N GLY A 49 12.37 -11.80 0.91
CA GLY A 49 12.67 -11.77 -0.52
C GLY A 49 11.61 -11.08 -1.36
N GLU A 50 11.80 -11.17 -2.68
CA GLU A 50 10.93 -10.63 -3.72
C GLU A 50 10.12 -11.74 -4.39
N TYR A 51 8.81 -11.53 -4.49
CA TYR A 51 7.87 -12.45 -5.14
C TYR A 51 7.18 -11.74 -6.30
N VAL A 52 7.13 -12.40 -7.47
CA VAL A 52 6.51 -11.86 -8.68
C VAL A 52 5.39 -12.78 -9.16
N TYR A 53 4.22 -12.20 -9.44
CA TYR A 53 3.02 -12.88 -9.92
C TYR A 53 2.45 -12.17 -11.16
#